data_AF-A0A8H7C5G5-F1
#
_entry.id   AF-A0A8H7C5G5-F1
#
_cell.length_a   1.000
_cell.length_b   1.000
_cell.length_c   1.000
_cell.angle_alpha   90.00
_cell.angle_beta   90.00
_cell.angle_gamma   90.00
#
_symmetry.space_group_name_H-M   'P 1'
#
loop_
_entity.id
_entity.type
_entity.pdbx_description
1 polymer ?
#
loop_
_entity_poly.entity_id
_entity_poly.type
_entity_poly.pdbx_seq_one_letter_code
_entity_poly.pdbx_strand_id
1 'polypeptide(L)'
;MANTGGSAPPVFADLAKFNRSNWVIWSGLIKIAADLRGVYGYLDGSIANPSTITPNPLTIAIPALPPVAATTPQTATQTEQITPTQTPIETPWESITPSSTEWRVRNAWAMGLLIYNTNDPVGLGITIHSSAADAWKLYVETYQVASEVAILNAEMDLRNMTYADGQDFVEFISRIRTKWSNVTALGASINDKAFRTIILNALPRSWDSIVATLYTTQSSRDAINQLMTHWS
;
A
#
# COMPACT_ATOMS: atom_id res chain seq x y z
N MET A 1 -4.50 -23.71 -19.45
CA MET A 1 -5.07 -23.49 -18.11
C MET A 1 -3.95 -22.93 -17.25
N ALA A 2 -4.05 -21.67 -16.82
CA ALA A 2 -2.94 -20.98 -16.16
C ALA A 2 -2.81 -21.47 -14.71
N ASN A 3 -1.90 -22.41 -14.50
CA ASN A 3 -1.42 -22.83 -13.19
C ASN A 3 -0.65 -21.66 -12.56
N THR A 4 -1.36 -20.68 -11.99
CA THR A 4 -0.72 -19.54 -11.32
C THR A 4 -0.41 -19.84 -9.86
N GLY A 5 -0.75 -21.02 -9.32
CA GLY A 5 -0.52 -21.37 -7.91
C GLY A 5 0.94 -21.43 -7.45
N GLY A 6 1.93 -21.23 -8.33
CA GLY A 6 3.35 -21.47 -8.05
C GLY A 6 4.31 -20.27 -8.06
N SER A 7 3.88 -19.05 -8.38
CA SER A 7 4.83 -17.92 -8.43
C SER A 7 5.03 -17.31 -7.05
N ALA A 8 6.28 -17.29 -6.56
CA ALA A 8 6.65 -16.57 -5.35
C ALA A 8 6.30 -15.07 -5.45
N PRO A 9 6.04 -14.40 -4.31
CA PRO A 9 5.89 -12.95 -4.29
C PRO A 9 7.08 -12.24 -4.95
N PRO A 10 6.85 -11.14 -5.69
CA PRO A 10 7.94 -10.36 -6.26
C PRO A 10 8.86 -9.83 -5.16
N VAL A 11 10.15 -9.82 -5.43
CA VAL A 11 11.18 -9.25 -4.56
C VAL A 11 11.74 -7.99 -5.21
N PHE A 12 11.64 -6.88 -4.53
CA PHE A 12 12.15 -5.59 -4.96
C PHE A 12 13.67 -5.54 -4.84
N ALA A 13 14.31 -4.70 -5.66
CA ALA A 13 15.72 -4.38 -5.50
C ALA A 13 16.00 -3.84 -4.08
N ASP A 14 17.20 -4.05 -3.54
CA ASP A 14 17.50 -3.76 -2.13
C ASP A 14 17.23 -2.29 -1.74
N LEU A 15 17.44 -1.35 -2.66
CA LEU A 15 17.16 0.08 -2.45
C LEU A 15 15.65 0.40 -2.34
N ALA A 16 14.79 -0.46 -2.90
CA ALA A 16 13.34 -0.32 -2.89
C ALA A 16 12.66 -1.13 -1.77
N LYS A 17 13.40 -2.00 -1.07
CA LYS A 17 12.90 -2.67 0.14
C LYS A 17 12.64 -1.65 1.24
N PHE A 18 11.71 -1.96 2.12
CA PHE A 18 11.35 -1.07 3.21
C PHE A 18 12.54 -0.80 4.13
N ASN A 19 12.82 0.48 4.39
CA ASN A 19 13.94 0.92 5.23
C ASN A 19 13.52 2.00 6.25
N ARG A 20 12.23 2.05 6.60
CA ARG A 20 11.58 3.08 7.45
C ARG A 20 11.43 4.46 6.81
N SER A 21 12.35 4.90 5.95
CA SER A 21 12.32 6.24 5.34
C SER A 21 11.59 6.29 4.00
N ASN A 22 11.42 5.15 3.31
CA ASN A 22 10.77 5.04 2.01
C ASN A 22 9.31 4.58 2.08
N TRP A 23 8.61 4.78 3.20
CA TRP A 23 7.25 4.29 3.44
C TRP A 23 6.27 4.55 2.29
N VAL A 24 6.19 5.79 1.79
CA VAL A 24 5.23 6.16 0.73
C VAL A 24 5.46 5.36 -0.54
N ILE A 25 6.71 5.29 -0.99
CA ILE A 25 7.08 4.58 -2.22
C ILE A 25 6.87 3.08 -2.02
N TRP A 26 7.40 2.52 -0.92
CA TRP A 26 7.32 1.10 -0.63
C TRP A 26 5.87 0.63 -0.48
N SER A 27 5.05 1.34 0.29
CA SER A 27 3.65 0.97 0.52
C SER A 27 2.84 1.03 -0.77
N GLY A 28 3.15 1.97 -1.68
CA GLY A 28 2.59 2.02 -3.02
C GLY A 28 2.96 0.79 -3.87
N LEU A 29 4.24 0.40 -3.86
CA LEU A 29 4.70 -0.79 -4.59
C LEU A 29 4.07 -2.09 -4.08
N ILE A 30 3.91 -2.23 -2.76
CA ILE A 30 3.23 -3.38 -2.14
C ILE A 30 1.77 -3.46 -2.58
N LYS A 31 1.03 -2.34 -2.54
CA LYS A 31 -0.37 -2.27 -2.99
C LYS A 31 -0.49 -2.72 -4.45
N ILE A 32 0.33 -2.16 -5.33
CA ILE A 32 0.34 -2.52 -6.76
C ILE A 32 0.64 -4.01 -6.95
N ALA A 33 1.67 -4.55 -6.28
CA ALA A 33 2.03 -5.96 -6.39
C ALA A 33 0.91 -6.90 -5.89
N ALA A 34 0.20 -6.50 -4.83
CA ALA A 34 -0.94 -7.25 -4.29
C ALA A 34 -2.16 -7.19 -5.22
N ASP A 35 -2.47 -6.03 -5.78
CA ASP A 35 -3.57 -5.82 -6.74
C ASP A 35 -3.35 -6.61 -8.03
N LEU A 36 -2.14 -6.57 -8.59
CA LEU A 36 -1.77 -7.35 -9.79
C LEU A 36 -1.99 -8.85 -9.61
N ARG A 37 -1.93 -9.33 -8.36
CA ARG A 37 -2.14 -10.73 -8.01
C ARG A 37 -3.57 -11.05 -7.56
N GLY A 38 -4.38 -10.04 -7.25
CA GLY A 38 -5.73 -10.20 -6.68
C GLY A 38 -5.74 -10.54 -5.18
N VAL A 39 -4.66 -10.24 -4.44
CA VAL A 39 -4.53 -10.58 -3.01
C VAL A 39 -4.59 -9.38 -2.07
N TYR A 40 -4.86 -8.18 -2.58
CA TYR A 40 -4.94 -6.98 -1.74
C TYR A 40 -5.98 -7.14 -0.62
N GLY A 41 -7.06 -7.88 -0.86
CA GLY A 41 -8.08 -8.18 0.15
C GLY A 41 -7.58 -8.95 1.39
N TYR A 42 -6.43 -9.64 1.28
CA TYR A 42 -5.77 -10.31 2.40
C TYR A 42 -4.85 -9.37 3.18
N LEU A 43 -4.43 -8.23 2.59
CA LEU A 43 -3.65 -7.18 3.23
C LEU A 43 -4.54 -6.16 3.95
N ASP A 44 -5.65 -5.76 3.34
CA ASP A 44 -6.58 -4.81 3.98
C ASP A 44 -7.57 -5.48 4.97
N GLY A 45 -7.61 -6.81 4.97
CA GLY A 45 -8.45 -7.62 5.86
C GLY A 45 -9.91 -7.79 5.38
N SER A 46 -10.25 -7.33 4.17
CA SER A 46 -11.58 -7.53 3.58
C SER A 46 -11.92 -9.00 3.30
N ILE A 47 -10.90 -9.84 3.07
CA ILE A 47 -11.05 -11.29 2.92
C ILE A 47 -10.71 -11.96 4.26
N ALA A 48 -11.73 -12.16 5.10
CA ALA A 48 -11.61 -12.81 6.40
C ALA A 48 -11.37 -14.33 6.28
N ASN A 49 -10.76 -14.92 7.30
CA ASN A 49 -10.58 -16.36 7.39
C ASN A 49 -11.95 -17.07 7.48
N PRO A 50 -12.31 -17.97 6.54
CA PRO A 50 -13.58 -18.68 6.58
C PRO A 50 -13.77 -19.53 7.83
N SER A 51 -12.68 -20.00 8.46
CA SER A 51 -12.72 -20.83 9.67
C SER A 51 -13.10 -20.06 10.94
N THR A 52 -13.09 -18.72 10.91
CA THR A 52 -13.60 -17.90 12.02
C THR A 52 -15.08 -17.56 11.86
N ILE A 53 -15.69 -17.89 10.72
CA ILE A 53 -17.13 -17.77 10.49
C ILE A 53 -17.78 -19.07 10.99
N THR A 54 -18.04 -19.17 12.30
CA THR A 54 -18.85 -20.27 12.82
C THR A 54 -20.26 -20.17 12.22
N PRO A 55 -20.74 -21.12 11.41
CA PRO A 55 -22.18 -21.23 11.20
C PRO A 55 -22.76 -21.69 12.54
N ASN A 56 -23.58 -20.83 13.15
CA ASN A 56 -24.28 -21.11 14.38
C ASN A 56 -25.01 -22.49 14.25
N PRO A 57 -24.67 -23.54 15.01
CA PRO A 57 -25.26 -24.85 14.82
C PRO A 57 -26.47 -25.03 15.75
N LEU A 58 -27.60 -24.41 15.43
CA LEU A 58 -28.85 -24.63 16.20
C LEU A 58 -30.09 -24.66 15.32
N THR A 59 -30.21 -25.70 14.47
CA THR A 59 -31.53 -26.30 14.18
C THR A 59 -31.37 -27.75 13.70
N ILE A 60 -31.11 -28.68 14.63
CA ILE A 60 -31.40 -30.10 14.37
C ILE A 60 -32.91 -30.24 14.53
N ALA A 61 -33.65 -30.21 13.44
CA ALA A 61 -35.03 -30.67 13.43
C ALA A 61 -35.00 -32.20 13.52
N ILE A 62 -35.36 -32.73 14.68
CA ILE A 62 -35.60 -34.16 14.92
C ILE A 62 -36.93 -34.52 14.22
N PRO A 63 -36.97 -35.45 13.24
CA PRO A 63 -38.24 -36.03 12.81
C PRO A 63 -38.59 -37.19 13.75
N ALA A 64 -39.76 -37.10 14.38
CA ALA A 64 -40.32 -38.13 15.24
C ALA A 64 -40.56 -39.46 14.50
N LEU A 65 -40.22 -40.57 15.15
CA LEU A 65 -40.56 -41.94 14.76
C LEU A 65 -42.07 -42.23 14.89
N PRO A 66 -42.63 -43.10 14.03
CA PRO A 66 -43.71 -44.01 14.42
C PRO A 66 -43.31 -45.51 14.27
N PRO A 67 -44.09 -46.46 14.85
CA PRO A 67 -43.60 -47.79 15.22
C PRO A 67 -43.89 -48.94 14.21
N VAL A 68 -42.90 -49.84 14.11
CA VAL A 68 -42.85 -51.31 13.89
C VAL A 68 -44.00 -52.07 13.21
N ALA A 69 -43.70 -52.80 12.10
CA ALA A 69 -44.22 -54.16 11.81
C ALA A 69 -43.45 -54.94 10.69
N ALA A 70 -42.81 -56.06 11.10
CA ALA A 70 -42.64 -57.40 10.49
C ALA A 70 -42.00 -57.73 9.08
N THR A 71 -41.01 -58.65 9.14
CA THR A 71 -40.67 -59.84 8.28
C THR A 71 -39.88 -59.77 6.93
N THR A 72 -38.56 -60.10 7.00
CA THR A 72 -37.68 -61.05 6.22
C THR A 72 -37.86 -61.35 4.70
N PRO A 73 -36.89 -61.96 3.98
CA PRO A 73 -35.49 -61.58 3.65
C PRO A 73 -35.15 -61.70 2.13
N GLN A 74 -34.34 -60.83 1.50
CA GLN A 74 -33.82 -61.09 0.13
C GLN A 74 -32.37 -60.63 -0.12
N THR A 75 -31.66 -61.53 -0.81
CA THR A 75 -30.25 -61.61 -1.21
C THR A 75 -29.95 -60.79 -2.48
N ALA A 76 -28.74 -60.20 -2.53
CA ALA A 76 -27.97 -59.69 -3.70
C ALA A 76 -28.69 -58.71 -4.65
N THR A 77 -28.16 -57.52 -4.95
CA THR A 77 -26.96 -57.34 -5.78
C THR A 77 -26.39 -55.94 -5.53
N GLN A 78 -25.09 -55.84 -5.23
CA GLN A 78 -24.37 -54.57 -5.21
C GLN A 78 -24.23 -54.09 -6.66
N THR A 79 -24.78 -52.92 -6.95
CA THR A 79 -24.37 -52.12 -8.11
C THR A 79 -23.47 -51.02 -7.57
N GLU A 80 -22.16 -51.16 -7.77
CA GLU A 80 -21.19 -50.11 -7.55
C GLU A 80 -21.56 -48.91 -8.45
N GLN A 81 -22.19 -47.90 -7.87
CA GLN A 81 -22.34 -46.61 -8.53
C GLN A 81 -21.06 -45.81 -8.31
N ILE A 82 -20.21 -45.82 -9.33
CA ILE A 82 -19.07 -44.93 -9.52
C ILE A 82 -19.55 -43.46 -9.47
N THR A 83 -19.50 -42.85 -8.29
CA THR A 83 -19.56 -41.38 -8.16
C THR A 83 -18.22 -40.82 -8.64
N PRO A 84 -18.18 -39.93 -9.65
CA PRO A 84 -16.93 -39.36 -10.12
C PRO A 84 -16.31 -38.51 -9.00
N THR A 85 -15.06 -38.80 -8.67
CA THR A 85 -14.21 -37.95 -7.84
C THR A 85 -14.12 -36.56 -8.48
N GLN A 86 -14.89 -35.59 -7.96
CA GLN A 86 -14.70 -34.18 -8.33
C GLN A 86 -13.38 -33.71 -7.71
N THR A 87 -12.38 -33.52 -8.55
CA THR A 87 -11.20 -32.71 -8.24
C THR A 87 -11.68 -31.34 -7.75
N PRO A 88 -11.23 -30.83 -6.58
CA PRO A 88 -11.62 -29.49 -6.14
C PRO A 88 -11.15 -28.50 -7.21
N ILE A 89 -12.09 -27.79 -7.83
CA ILE A 89 -11.75 -26.69 -8.74
C ILE A 89 -11.19 -25.58 -7.84
N GLU A 90 -9.87 -25.36 -7.90
CA GLU A 90 -9.26 -24.20 -7.24
C GLU A 90 -9.97 -22.93 -7.71
N THR A 91 -10.44 -22.12 -6.77
CA THR A 91 -11.04 -20.83 -7.11
C THR A 91 -9.98 -19.90 -7.68
N PRO A 92 -10.34 -18.95 -8.55
CA PRO A 92 -9.42 -17.92 -9.02
C PRO A 92 -8.83 -17.10 -7.86
N TRP A 93 -7.63 -16.54 -8.05
CA TRP A 93 -6.89 -15.83 -6.99
C TRP A 93 -7.62 -14.56 -6.52
N GLU A 94 -8.35 -13.94 -7.43
CA GLU A 94 -9.25 -12.80 -7.24
C GLU A 94 -10.56 -13.14 -6.50
N SER A 95 -10.81 -14.41 -6.17
CA SER A 95 -11.97 -14.81 -5.38
C SER A 95 -11.94 -14.18 -3.99
N ILE A 96 -13.06 -13.53 -3.63
CA ILE A 96 -13.30 -12.90 -2.32
C ILE A 96 -13.89 -13.88 -1.29
N THR A 97 -14.27 -15.09 -1.72
CA THR A 97 -14.81 -16.16 -0.86
C THR A 97 -13.97 -17.44 -1.01
N PRO A 98 -12.70 -17.42 -0.59
CA PRO A 98 -11.84 -18.61 -0.64
C PRO A 98 -12.32 -19.67 0.37
N SER A 99 -11.98 -20.94 0.13
CA SER A 99 -12.00 -21.96 1.18
C SER A 99 -10.93 -21.67 2.25
N SER A 100 -11.04 -22.30 3.43
CA SER A 100 -10.03 -22.13 4.51
C SER A 100 -8.59 -22.45 4.05
N THR A 101 -8.43 -23.51 3.24
CA THR A 101 -7.12 -23.90 2.71
C THR A 101 -6.58 -22.87 1.73
N GLU A 102 -7.41 -22.38 0.81
CA GLU A 102 -7.02 -21.33 -0.16
C GLU A 102 -6.69 -20.03 0.56
N TRP A 103 -7.50 -19.64 1.55
CA TRP A 103 -7.26 -18.46 2.37
C TRP A 103 -5.89 -18.53 3.02
N ARG A 104 -5.53 -19.66 3.63
CA ARG A 104 -4.24 -19.85 4.30
C ARG A 104 -3.07 -19.67 3.33
N VAL A 105 -3.15 -20.25 2.13
CA VAL A 105 -2.08 -20.15 1.11
C VAL A 105 -1.96 -18.73 0.59
N ARG A 106 -3.08 -18.05 0.29
CA ARG A 106 -3.08 -16.68 -0.23
C ARG A 106 -2.67 -15.65 0.81
N ASN A 107 -3.10 -15.82 2.07
CA ASN A 107 -2.61 -15.04 3.20
C ASN A 107 -1.10 -15.23 3.40
N ALA A 108 -0.59 -16.47 3.32
CA ALA A 108 0.85 -16.74 3.42
C ALA A 108 1.63 -16.09 2.27
N TRP A 109 1.06 -16.06 1.06
CA TRP A 109 1.65 -15.36 -0.08
C TRP A 109 1.71 -13.84 0.15
N ALA A 110 0.62 -13.24 0.64
CA ALA A 110 0.57 -11.82 0.98
C ALA A 110 1.54 -11.47 2.12
N MET A 111 1.67 -12.33 3.12
CA MET A 111 2.68 -12.18 4.16
C MET A 111 4.11 -12.27 3.59
N GLY A 112 4.37 -13.21 2.68
CA GLY A 112 5.64 -13.31 1.97
C GLY A 112 5.98 -12.04 1.18
N LEU A 113 4.99 -11.41 0.54
CA LEU A 113 5.17 -10.12 -0.14
C LEU A 113 5.67 -9.03 0.84
N LEU A 114 5.13 -8.97 2.05
CA LEU A 114 5.58 -8.00 3.06
C LEU A 114 6.98 -8.34 3.59
N ILE A 115 7.25 -9.60 3.91
CA ILE A 115 8.50 -10.02 4.54
C ILE A 115 9.68 -9.90 3.57
N TYR A 116 9.53 -10.37 2.33
CA TYR A 116 10.63 -10.37 1.35
C TYR A 116 11.03 -8.96 0.91
N ASN A 117 10.10 -8.02 1.04
CA ASN A 117 10.30 -6.63 0.63
C ASN A 117 10.61 -5.70 1.79
N THR A 118 11.00 -6.24 2.95
CA THR A 118 11.34 -5.45 4.13
C THR A 118 12.73 -5.79 4.64
N ASN A 119 13.52 -4.76 4.92
CA ASN A 119 14.79 -4.93 5.60
C ASN A 119 14.55 -5.13 7.09
N ASP A 120 15.05 -6.25 7.62
CA ASP A 120 14.97 -6.62 9.04
C ASP A 120 13.53 -6.60 9.61
N PRO A 121 12.61 -7.46 9.12
CA PRO A 121 11.22 -7.43 9.55
C PRO A 121 11.04 -7.69 11.07
N VAL A 122 11.97 -8.45 11.68
CA VAL A 122 11.95 -8.71 13.12
C VAL A 122 12.32 -7.45 13.91
N GLY A 123 13.37 -6.73 13.51
CA GLY A 123 13.77 -5.47 14.15
C GLY A 123 12.78 -4.32 13.95
N LEU A 124 11.84 -4.45 13.01
CA LEU A 124 10.71 -3.53 12.83
C LEU A 124 9.46 -3.94 13.64
N GLY A 125 9.50 -5.06 14.36
CA GLY A 125 8.40 -5.55 15.18
C GLY A 125 7.26 -6.21 14.39
N ILE A 126 7.47 -6.58 13.13
CA ILE A 126 6.44 -7.25 12.32
C ILE A 126 6.25 -8.67 12.84
N THR A 127 5.02 -8.97 13.26
CA THR A 127 4.66 -10.29 13.79
C THR A 127 4.49 -11.27 12.63
N ILE A 128 5.56 -12.01 12.32
CA ILE A 128 5.60 -12.99 11.21
C ILE A 128 4.55 -14.12 11.37
N HIS A 129 4.04 -14.34 12.58
CA HIS A 129 3.08 -15.40 12.90
C HIS A 129 1.60 -14.96 12.85
N SER A 130 1.32 -13.67 12.61
CA SER A 130 -0.04 -13.14 12.51
C SER A 130 -0.56 -13.19 11.06
N SER A 131 -1.77 -12.68 10.81
CA SER A 131 -2.28 -12.57 9.44
C SER A 131 -1.54 -11.48 8.65
N ALA A 132 -1.56 -11.56 7.32
CA ALA A 132 -0.98 -10.51 6.48
C ALA A 132 -1.66 -9.15 6.71
N ALA A 133 -2.95 -9.18 7.05
CA ALA A 133 -3.73 -8.00 7.43
C ALA A 133 -3.23 -7.37 8.75
N ASP A 134 -2.93 -8.17 9.77
CA ASP A 134 -2.40 -7.67 11.04
C ASP A 134 -1.03 -7.01 10.84
N ALA A 135 -0.15 -7.65 10.06
CA ALA A 135 1.14 -7.09 9.71
C ALA A 135 1.01 -5.77 8.93
N TRP A 136 0.17 -5.74 7.90
CA TRP A 136 -0.10 -4.53 7.11
C TRP A 136 -0.66 -3.39 7.98
N LYS A 137 -1.58 -3.70 8.90
CA LYS A 137 -2.12 -2.73 9.84
C LYS A 137 -1.03 -2.12 10.72
N LEU A 138 -0.14 -2.94 11.28
CA LEU A 138 0.97 -2.45 12.10
C LEU A 138 1.90 -1.50 11.33
N TYR A 139 2.20 -1.83 10.07
CA TYR A 139 2.96 -0.97 9.18
C TYR A 139 2.29 0.39 9.00
N VAL A 140 1.00 0.40 8.68
CA VAL A 140 0.22 1.63 8.49
C VAL A 140 0.21 2.45 9.79
N GLU A 141 -0.13 1.85 10.93
CA GLU A 141 -0.18 2.56 12.21
C GLU A 141 1.17 3.18 12.60
N THR A 142 2.28 2.48 12.32
CA THR A 142 3.62 2.93 12.72
C THR A 142 4.19 3.98 11.77
N TYR A 143 4.07 3.77 10.45
CA TYR A 143 4.85 4.50 9.46
C TYR A 143 4.04 5.49 8.63
N GLN A 144 2.71 5.33 8.52
CA GLN A 144 1.88 6.33 7.84
C GLN A 144 1.95 7.67 8.57
N VAL A 145 1.72 7.65 9.89
CA VAL A 145 1.77 8.87 10.72
C VAL A 145 3.18 9.49 10.71
N ALA A 146 4.23 8.67 10.86
CA ALA A 146 5.60 9.15 10.83
C ALA A 146 5.97 9.77 9.47
N SER A 147 5.51 9.17 8.37
CA SER A 147 5.71 9.70 7.02
C SER A 147 4.95 11.00 6.79
N GLU A 148 3.72 11.12 7.28
CA GLU A 148 2.93 12.36 7.21
C GLU A 148 3.62 13.50 7.98
N VAL A 149 4.17 13.21 9.16
CA VAL A 149 4.97 14.17 9.94
C VAL A 149 6.24 14.55 9.19
N ALA A 150 6.93 13.60 8.55
CA ALA A 150 8.11 13.87 7.76
C ALA A 150 7.81 14.79 6.55
N ILE A 151 6.69 14.52 5.84
CA ILE A 151 6.19 15.37 4.77
C ILE A 151 5.89 16.78 5.30
N LEU A 152 5.13 16.90 6.39
CA LEU A 152 4.76 18.18 6.99
C LEU A 152 5.99 18.99 7.41
N ASN A 153 6.95 18.37 8.07
CA ASN A 153 8.19 19.02 8.47
C ASN A 153 9.00 19.50 7.26
N ALA A 154 9.14 18.66 6.22
CA ALA A 154 9.82 19.03 4.98
C ALA A 154 9.09 20.16 4.23
N GLU A 155 7.75 20.18 4.26
CA GLU A 155 6.95 21.26 3.69
C GLU A 155 7.15 22.58 4.45
N MET A 156 7.12 22.55 5.78
CA MET A 156 7.40 23.71 6.61
C MET A 156 8.80 24.24 6.33
N ASP A 157 9.79 23.36 6.27
CA ASP A 157 11.18 23.68 5.95
C ASP A 157 11.35 24.34 4.58
N LEU A 158 10.58 23.90 3.58
CA LEU A 158 10.55 24.52 2.25
C LEU A 158 9.88 25.89 2.29
N ARG A 159 8.74 26.02 2.96
CA ARG A 159 7.94 27.26 3.00
C ARG A 159 8.56 28.35 3.87
N ASN A 160 9.32 27.97 4.88
CA ASN A 160 10.02 28.89 5.79
C ASN A 160 11.39 29.33 5.26
N MET A 161 11.83 28.79 4.11
CA MET A 161 13.06 29.24 3.48
C MET A 161 12.87 30.66 2.94
N THR A 162 13.71 31.59 3.38
CA THR A 162 13.71 32.99 2.95
C THR A 162 15.04 33.36 2.32
N TYR A 163 15.01 34.33 1.41
CA TYR A 163 16.17 35.01 0.86
C TYR A 163 16.40 36.30 1.66
N ALA A 164 17.66 36.61 1.96
CA ALA A 164 18.05 37.88 2.55
C ALA A 164 18.85 38.71 1.56
N ASP A 165 18.70 40.04 1.61
CA ASP A 165 19.46 40.95 0.75
C ASP A 165 20.97 40.77 0.95
N GLY A 166 21.70 40.68 -0.17
CA GLY A 166 23.15 40.44 -0.18
C GLY A 166 23.56 38.96 -0.15
N GLN A 167 22.63 38.01 -0.07
CA GLN A 167 22.95 36.58 -0.26
C GLN A 167 23.22 36.25 -1.73
N ASP A 168 23.94 35.16 -1.98
CA ASP A 168 24.07 34.59 -3.32
C ASP A 168 22.72 34.00 -3.75
N PHE A 169 22.12 34.61 -4.77
CA PHE A 169 20.80 34.20 -5.26
C PHE A 169 20.84 32.83 -5.96
N VAL A 170 21.96 32.47 -6.59
CA VAL A 170 22.16 31.16 -7.22
C VAL A 170 22.19 30.06 -6.16
N GLU A 171 22.91 30.30 -5.07
CA GLU A 171 22.96 29.37 -3.93
C GLU A 171 21.56 29.22 -3.30
N PHE A 172 20.83 30.32 -3.11
CA PHE A 172 19.45 30.30 -2.63
C PHE A 172 18.53 29.43 -3.52
N ILE A 173 18.54 29.64 -4.84
CA ILE A 173 17.74 28.86 -5.78
C ILE A 173 18.13 27.37 -5.76
N SER A 174 19.41 27.05 -5.64
CA SER A 174 19.88 25.67 -5.51
C SER A 174 19.32 24.99 -4.25
N ARG A 175 19.38 25.69 -3.11
CA ARG A 175 18.88 25.19 -1.81
C ARG A 175 17.36 25.00 -1.82
N ILE A 176 16.60 25.94 -2.36
CA ILE A 176 15.13 25.85 -2.39
C ILE A 176 14.64 24.74 -3.34
N ARG A 177 15.32 24.54 -4.48
CA ARG A 177 15.07 23.40 -5.38
C ARG A 177 15.38 22.06 -4.73
N THR A 178 16.45 21.98 -3.97
CA THR A 178 16.81 20.77 -3.23
C THR A 178 15.73 20.41 -2.20
N LYS A 179 15.24 21.39 -1.43
CA LYS A 179 14.13 21.19 -0.49
C LYS A 179 12.84 20.77 -1.20
N TRP A 180 12.51 21.39 -2.34
CA TRP A 180 11.34 21.00 -3.14
C TRP A 180 11.45 19.57 -3.67
N SER A 181 12.61 19.19 -4.22
CA SER A 181 12.86 17.81 -4.66
C SER A 181 12.73 16.81 -3.52
N ASN A 182 13.22 17.14 -2.32
CA ASN A 182 13.13 16.28 -1.15
C ASN A 182 11.67 16.06 -0.73
N VAL A 183 10.88 17.13 -0.56
CA VAL A 183 9.50 17.01 -0.10
C VAL A 183 8.60 16.32 -1.14
N THR A 184 8.84 16.53 -2.44
CA THR A 184 8.16 15.77 -3.49
C THR A 184 8.56 14.30 -3.50
N ALA A 185 9.83 13.97 -3.23
CA ALA A 185 10.27 12.59 -3.09
C ALA A 185 9.64 11.88 -1.87
N LEU A 186 9.35 12.64 -0.81
CA LEU A 186 8.58 12.14 0.35
C LEU A 186 7.07 11.98 0.05
N GLY A 187 6.59 12.40 -1.12
CA GLY A 187 5.20 12.21 -1.55
C GLY A 187 4.32 13.47 -1.49
N ALA A 188 4.88 14.65 -1.17
CA ALA A 188 4.12 15.89 -1.18
C ALA A 188 3.74 16.32 -2.60
N SER A 189 2.48 16.72 -2.78
CA SER A 189 1.95 17.17 -4.07
C SER A 189 2.18 18.67 -4.31
N ILE A 190 3.44 19.12 -4.23
CA ILE A 190 3.81 20.51 -4.52
C ILE A 190 4.08 20.67 -6.02
N ASN A 191 3.05 21.09 -6.76
CA ASN A 191 3.18 21.36 -8.18
C ASN A 191 3.99 22.64 -8.48
N ASP A 192 4.38 22.82 -9.75
CA ASP A 192 5.22 23.94 -10.19
C ASP A 192 4.61 25.32 -9.86
N LYS A 193 3.29 25.46 -9.96
CA LYS A 193 2.57 26.69 -9.57
C LYS A 193 2.74 26.99 -8.07
N ALA A 194 2.56 25.98 -7.22
CA ALA A 194 2.74 26.14 -5.77
C ALA A 194 4.21 26.44 -5.43
N PHE A 195 5.15 25.76 -6.08
CA PHE A 195 6.58 26.02 -5.90
C PHE A 195 6.97 27.44 -6.32
N ARG A 196 6.44 27.94 -7.44
CA ARG A 196 6.60 29.33 -7.87
C ARG A 196 6.12 30.31 -6.80
N THR A 197 4.91 30.11 -6.26
CA THR A 197 4.38 30.96 -5.18
C THR A 197 5.26 30.93 -3.94
N ILE A 198 5.82 29.77 -3.57
CA ILE A 198 6.77 29.65 -2.46
C ILE A 198 8.02 30.50 -2.71
N ILE A 199 8.62 30.43 -3.91
CA ILE A 199 9.79 31.24 -4.26
C ILE A 199 9.46 32.74 -4.16
N LEU A 200 8.34 33.18 -4.74
CA LEU A 200 7.97 34.60 -4.73
C LEU A 200 7.72 35.13 -3.31
N ASN A 201 7.17 34.31 -2.42
CA ASN A 201 6.95 34.67 -1.02
C ASN A 201 8.21 34.59 -0.14
N ALA A 202 9.25 33.89 -0.61
CA ALA A 202 10.52 33.76 0.11
C ALA A 202 11.40 35.01 -0.04
N LEU A 203 11.08 35.90 -0.98
CA LEU A 203 11.86 37.11 -1.26
C LEU A 203 11.51 38.24 -0.27
N PRO A 204 12.48 39.10 0.09
CA PRO A 204 12.24 40.26 0.93
C PRO A 204 11.53 41.37 0.13
N ARG A 205 10.95 42.33 0.86
CA ARG A 205 10.16 43.44 0.28
C ARG A 205 10.92 44.31 -0.72
N SER A 206 12.25 44.33 -0.64
CA SER A 206 13.12 45.00 -1.63
C SER A 206 12.92 44.47 -3.05
N TRP A 207 12.35 43.27 -3.21
CA TRP A 207 12.06 42.64 -4.49
C TRP A 207 10.60 42.79 -4.93
N ASP A 208 9.76 43.52 -4.19
CA ASP A 208 8.32 43.63 -4.48
C ASP A 208 8.05 44.15 -5.91
N SER A 209 8.91 45.05 -6.42
CA SER A 209 8.80 45.60 -7.78
C SER A 209 8.92 44.53 -8.86
N ILE A 210 9.93 43.66 -8.77
CA ILE A 210 10.10 42.55 -9.71
C ILE A 210 9.04 41.47 -9.48
N VAL A 211 8.74 41.11 -8.22
CA VAL A 211 7.72 40.11 -7.87
C VAL A 211 6.35 40.45 -8.46
N ALA A 212 5.95 41.73 -8.43
CA ALA A 212 4.70 42.20 -9.01
C ALA A 212 4.56 41.87 -10.50
N THR A 213 5.66 41.88 -11.25
CA THR A 213 5.67 41.53 -12.69
C THR A 213 5.53 40.01 -12.91
N LEU A 214 6.00 39.21 -11.96
CA LEU A 214 6.09 37.75 -12.08
C LEU A 214 4.79 37.03 -11.77
N TYR A 215 3.76 37.68 -11.23
CA TYR A 215 2.44 37.06 -11.04
C TYR A 215 1.81 36.55 -12.35
N THR A 216 2.23 37.10 -13.48
CA THR A 216 1.80 36.70 -14.83
C THR A 216 2.55 35.49 -15.38
N THR A 217 3.69 35.11 -14.78
CA THR A 217 4.49 33.97 -15.25
C THR A 217 3.78 32.65 -14.93
N GLN A 218 3.82 31.70 -15.87
CA GLN A 218 3.13 30.43 -15.74
C GLN A 218 3.99 29.36 -15.07
N SER A 219 5.32 29.44 -15.19
CA SER A 219 6.25 28.43 -14.65
C SER A 219 7.20 28.98 -13.59
N SER A 220 7.63 28.13 -12.64
CA SER A 220 8.69 28.48 -11.69
C SER A 220 10.01 28.77 -12.39
N ARG A 221 10.28 28.10 -13.52
CA ARG A 221 11.48 28.31 -14.34
C ARG A 221 11.55 29.73 -14.88
N ASP A 222 10.47 30.23 -15.47
CA ASP A 222 10.45 31.58 -16.05
C ASP A 222 10.58 32.65 -14.97
N ALA A 223 9.92 32.45 -13.83
CA ALA A 223 10.06 33.32 -12.67
C ALA A 223 11.52 33.36 -12.18
N ILE A 224 12.17 32.20 -12.01
CA ILE A 224 13.57 32.12 -11.60
C ILE A 224 14.49 32.84 -12.60
N ASN A 225 14.28 32.65 -13.90
CA ASN A 225 15.10 33.31 -14.92
C ASN A 225 15.02 34.84 -14.83
N GLN A 226 13.82 35.39 -14.63
CA GLN A 226 13.65 36.85 -14.48
C GLN A 226 14.23 37.37 -13.16
N LEU A 227 14.08 36.63 -12.07
CA LEU A 227 14.71 36.96 -10.79
C LEU A 227 16.24 36.96 -10.88
N MET A 228 16.81 36.00 -11.61
CA MET A 228 18.25 35.93 -11.89
C MET A 228 18.74 37.15 -12.68
N THR A 229 18.00 37.59 -13.70
CA THR A 229 18.33 38.81 -14.46
C THR A 229 18.23 40.08 -13.62
N HIS A 230 17.34 40.12 -12.63
CA HIS A 230 17.24 41.25 -11.70
C HIS A 230 18.41 41.27 -10.68
N TRP A 231 18.92 40.10 -10.31
CA TRP A 231 20.05 39.97 -9.39
C TRP A 231 21.40 40.35 -10.01
N SER A 232 21.59 40.03 -11.30
CA SER A 232 22.82 40.28 -12.06
C SER A 232 23.04 41.75 -12.39
#